data_AF-A0A840QSC6-F1
#
_entry.id   AF-A0A840QSC6-F1
#
_cell.length_a   1.000
_cell.length_b   1.000
_cell.length_c   1.000
_cell.angle_alpha   90.00
_cell.angle_beta   90.00
_cell.angle_gamma   90.00
#
_symmetry.space_group_name_H-M   'P 1'
#
loop_
_entity.id
_entity.type
_entity.pdbx_description
1 polymer ?
#
loop_
_entity_poly.entity_id
_entity_poly.type
_entity_poly.pdbx_seq_one_letter_code
_entity_poly.pdbx_strand_id
1 'polypeptide(L)'
;MFEQIITTDGIILLLALLFIVGVLTTKFSSRLGVPALVLFIVVGMLAGSDGLGLIYFDNPQHAQLIGMIALVIILFEGGMQTKWTTVRPVVAPSLILATVGVLLTTALVSVAAMMILNVTWLEGLLFGAIVGSTDAAAVFASLKNQNIKDNLEATLEAESGTNDPMAMFLTIGLVEWITFGGEGFFGLVGSFLWQMGMGLVAGLALGWVASWSINRVNLDSGGLYPVFALGFALFTYSVVSLSEASGLLAVYVAALVIGNSDLTYRHSIFRFNEGFAWMMQITMFVILGLLVFPVQLFTFDVIWRGILLAIILMFIARPVAVFLSTIGFGFGLKERVFISWAGLRGAVPIVLATYPMVAGYESSQLFFNVVFFVVLASALVQGSTISTFAEKLGLTGPKKVTPFHSLELVSIGQANAEIIEYHVPEDAAVVGRSLTDIEFPDDVLINAVIRDGDLITPYGETVIHGGDILYILVSRKSLKKLKRMLNDKKGRRAKG
;
A
#
# COMPACT_ATOMS: atom_id res chain seq x y z
N MET A 1 -39.24 -13.48 -0.84
CA MET A 1 -38.13 -13.60 -1.81
C MET A 1 -36.83 -12.95 -1.30
N PHE A 2 -36.87 -11.98 -0.35
CA PHE A 2 -35.68 -11.34 0.22
C PHE A 2 -35.10 -11.99 1.49
N GLU A 3 -35.86 -12.79 2.23
CA GLU A 3 -35.31 -13.57 3.37
C GLU A 3 -34.45 -14.77 2.94
N GLN A 4 -34.33 -15.05 1.63
CA GLN A 4 -33.54 -16.17 1.09
C GLN A 4 -32.12 -15.77 0.61
N ILE A 5 -31.72 -14.50 0.69
CA ILE A 5 -30.36 -14.08 0.32
C ILE A 5 -29.33 -14.38 1.44
N ILE A 6 -29.79 -14.74 2.64
CA ILE A 6 -28.96 -15.36 3.69
C ILE A 6 -28.94 -16.89 3.55
N THR A 7 -29.07 -17.40 2.32
CA THR A 7 -28.63 -18.76 2.00
C THR A 7 -27.15 -18.69 1.61
N THR A 8 -26.40 -19.76 1.85
CA THR A 8 -24.97 -19.83 1.48
C THR A 8 -24.75 -19.45 0.02
N ASP A 9 -25.67 -19.84 -0.86
CA ASP A 9 -25.66 -19.50 -2.29
C ASP A 9 -25.79 -18.00 -2.55
N GLY A 10 -26.63 -17.28 -1.78
CA GLY A 10 -26.81 -15.83 -1.90
C GLY A 10 -25.54 -15.06 -1.52
N ILE A 11 -24.85 -15.48 -0.46
CA ILE A 11 -23.58 -14.88 -0.04
C ILE A 11 -22.49 -15.15 -1.08
N ILE A 12 -22.42 -16.37 -1.64
CA ILE A 12 -21.46 -16.72 -2.69
C ILE A 12 -21.72 -15.90 -3.96
N LEU A 13 -22.98 -15.81 -4.41
CA LEU A 13 -23.36 -15.02 -5.58
C LEU A 13 -22.99 -13.55 -5.38
N LEU A 14 -23.25 -13.02 -4.19
CA LEU A 14 -22.90 -11.66 -3.85
C LEU A 14 -21.39 -11.44 -3.91
N LEU A 15 -20.59 -12.28 -3.25
CA LEU A 15 -19.13 -12.19 -3.28
C LEU A 15 -18.61 -12.23 -4.73
N ALA A 16 -19.15 -13.13 -5.56
CA ALA A 16 -18.81 -13.21 -6.97
C ALA A 16 -19.15 -11.91 -7.72
N LEU A 17 -20.36 -11.36 -7.53
CA LEU A 17 -20.78 -10.09 -8.14
C LEU A 17 -19.91 -8.93 -7.67
N LEU A 18 -19.59 -8.85 -6.38
CA LEU A 18 -18.74 -7.81 -5.82
C LEU A 18 -17.33 -7.85 -6.41
N PHE A 19 -16.72 -9.03 -6.58
CA PHE A 19 -15.42 -9.15 -7.22
C PHE A 19 -15.48 -8.83 -8.71
N ILE A 20 -16.48 -9.33 -9.45
CA ILE A 20 -16.64 -9.03 -10.88
C ILE A 20 -16.83 -7.52 -11.09
N VAL A 21 -17.75 -6.90 -10.34
CA VAL A 21 -18.02 -5.47 -10.42
C VAL A 21 -16.79 -4.69 -9.98
N GLY A 22 -16.11 -5.07 -8.90
CA GLY A 22 -14.88 -4.42 -8.43
C GLY A 22 -13.78 -4.42 -9.49
N VAL A 23 -13.52 -5.57 -10.12
CA VAL A 23 -12.53 -5.67 -11.20
C VAL A 23 -12.95 -4.83 -12.41
N LEU A 24 -14.21 -4.91 -12.86
CA LEU A 24 -14.70 -4.08 -13.97
C LEU A 24 -14.58 -2.58 -13.65
N THR A 25 -14.87 -2.21 -12.42
CA THR A 25 -14.85 -0.85 -11.90
C THR A 25 -13.46 -0.23 -11.92
N THR A 26 -12.39 -1.00 -11.64
CA THR A 26 -11.02 -0.47 -11.75
C THR A 26 -10.68 0.01 -13.17
N LYS A 27 -11.21 -0.65 -14.20
CA LYS A 27 -11.06 -0.21 -15.60
C LYS A 27 -11.80 1.11 -15.85
N PHE A 28 -12.96 1.32 -15.23
CA PHE A 28 -13.72 2.57 -15.31
C PHE A 28 -13.09 3.72 -14.51
N SER A 29 -12.51 3.44 -13.34
CA SER A 29 -11.79 4.40 -12.50
C SER A 29 -10.74 5.19 -13.29
N SER A 30 -9.94 4.50 -14.11
CA SER A 30 -8.92 5.15 -14.94
C SER A 30 -9.50 6.10 -16.01
N ARG A 31 -10.75 5.90 -16.44
CA ARG A 31 -11.45 6.80 -17.38
C ARG A 31 -12.09 7.99 -16.69
N LEU A 32 -12.65 7.79 -15.49
CA LEU A 32 -13.33 8.83 -14.72
C LEU A 32 -12.35 9.74 -13.96
N GLY A 33 -11.10 9.33 -13.79
CA GLY A 33 -10.11 10.08 -13.00
C GLY A 33 -10.42 10.07 -11.50
N VAL A 34 -11.17 9.08 -11.01
CA VAL A 34 -11.56 8.93 -9.61
C VAL A 34 -10.89 7.68 -9.04
N PRO A 35 -10.38 7.67 -7.79
CA PRO A 35 -9.79 6.48 -7.18
C PRO A 35 -10.76 5.28 -7.17
N ALA A 36 -10.25 4.09 -7.49
CA ALA A 36 -11.07 2.87 -7.56
C ALA A 36 -11.79 2.55 -6.23
N LEU A 37 -11.16 2.88 -5.09
CA LEU A 37 -11.75 2.70 -3.77
C LEU A 37 -13.10 3.41 -3.58
N VAL A 38 -13.28 4.59 -4.19
CA VAL A 38 -14.55 5.34 -4.10
C VAL A 38 -15.66 4.55 -4.76
N LEU A 39 -15.34 3.92 -5.89
CA LEU A 39 -16.31 3.14 -6.62
C LEU A 39 -16.66 1.84 -5.87
N PHE A 40 -15.72 1.21 -5.16
CA PHE A 40 -16.01 0.06 -4.30
C PHE A 40 -16.95 0.43 -3.14
N ILE A 41 -16.71 1.59 -2.53
CA ILE A 41 -17.60 2.15 -1.50
C ILE A 41 -19.01 2.35 -2.07
N VAL A 42 -19.13 2.96 -3.26
CA VAL A 42 -20.43 3.18 -3.92
C VAL A 42 -21.14 1.86 -4.22
N VAL A 43 -20.42 0.85 -4.70
CA VAL A 43 -20.98 -0.49 -4.92
C VAL A 43 -21.50 -1.09 -3.61
N GLY A 44 -20.75 -0.95 -2.52
CA GLY A 44 -21.20 -1.34 -1.18
C GLY A 44 -22.47 -0.62 -0.75
N MET A 45 -22.51 0.72 -0.83
CA MET A 45 -23.69 1.51 -0.46
C MET A 45 -24.92 1.17 -1.31
N LEU A 46 -24.74 0.93 -2.60
CA LEU A 46 -25.83 0.53 -3.50
C LEU A 46 -26.34 -0.88 -3.20
N ALA A 47 -25.46 -1.81 -2.83
CA ALA A 47 -25.86 -3.16 -2.44
C ALA A 47 -26.47 -3.21 -1.02
N GLY A 48 -26.15 -2.23 -0.18
CA GLY A 48 -26.63 -2.10 1.20
C GLY A 48 -28.13 -1.83 1.33
N SER A 49 -28.59 -1.72 2.58
CA SER A 49 -30.01 -1.66 2.93
C SER A 49 -30.75 -0.46 2.34
N ASP A 50 -30.13 0.72 2.34
CA ASP A 50 -30.74 1.96 1.85
C ASP A 50 -30.57 2.17 0.34
N GLY A 51 -29.73 1.36 -0.31
CA GLY A 51 -29.50 1.42 -1.76
C GLY A 51 -30.57 0.63 -2.51
N LEU A 52 -30.20 -0.59 -2.90
CA LEU A 52 -31.09 -1.56 -3.54
C LEU A 52 -31.74 -2.52 -2.52
N GLY A 53 -31.34 -2.45 -1.25
CA GLY A 53 -31.86 -3.33 -0.20
C GLY A 53 -31.47 -4.79 -0.39
N LEU A 54 -30.37 -5.09 -1.10
CA LEU A 54 -29.95 -6.45 -1.38
C LEU A 54 -29.36 -7.13 -0.14
N ILE A 55 -28.67 -6.35 0.70
CA ILE A 55 -28.00 -6.83 1.91
C ILE A 55 -28.28 -5.85 3.05
N TYR A 56 -28.83 -6.37 4.14
CA TYR A 56 -28.87 -5.64 5.40
C TYR A 56 -27.60 -5.95 6.20
N PHE A 57 -26.80 -4.92 6.49
CA PHE A 57 -25.53 -5.08 7.20
C PHE A 57 -25.32 -3.96 8.22
N ASP A 58 -25.60 -4.27 9.48
CA ASP A 58 -25.47 -3.35 10.61
C ASP A 58 -24.66 -3.99 11.75
N ASN A 59 -23.43 -4.42 11.43
CA ASN A 59 -22.56 -5.08 12.39
C ASN A 59 -21.14 -4.51 12.32
N PRO A 60 -20.87 -3.47 13.13
CA PRO A 60 -19.54 -2.84 13.21
C PRO A 60 -18.44 -3.82 13.63
N GLN A 61 -18.73 -4.81 14.46
CA GLN A 61 -17.76 -5.81 14.92
C GLN A 61 -17.26 -6.67 13.76
N HIS A 62 -18.17 -7.16 12.91
CA HIS A 62 -17.80 -7.93 11.71
C HIS A 62 -17.06 -7.07 10.69
N ALA A 63 -17.49 -5.81 10.51
CA ALA A 63 -16.80 -4.88 9.63
C ALA A 63 -15.37 -4.58 10.11
N GLN A 64 -15.20 -4.36 11.41
CA GLN A 64 -13.90 -4.15 12.06
C GLN A 64 -12.99 -5.36 11.87
N LEU A 65 -13.50 -6.57 12.14
CA LEU A 65 -12.74 -7.81 11.98
C LEU A 65 -12.25 -8.00 10.54
N ILE A 66 -13.15 -7.86 9.56
CA ILE A 66 -12.80 -8.05 8.15
C ILE A 66 -11.87 -6.93 7.67
N GLY A 67 -12.12 -5.69 8.09
CA GLY A 67 -11.26 -4.55 7.82
C GLY A 67 -9.85 -4.74 8.40
N MET A 68 -9.73 -5.32 9.59
CA MET A 68 -8.44 -5.58 10.23
C MET A 68 -7.65 -6.67 9.51
N ILE A 69 -8.30 -7.78 9.15
CA ILE A 69 -7.69 -8.84 8.34
C ILE A 69 -7.23 -8.26 7.00
N ALA A 70 -8.06 -7.46 6.35
CA ALA A 70 -7.71 -6.79 5.09
C ALA A 70 -6.50 -5.87 5.25
N LEU A 71 -6.48 -5.05 6.30
CA LEU A 71 -5.41 -4.10 6.56
C LEU A 71 -4.06 -4.80 6.82
N VAL A 72 -4.06 -5.89 7.58
CA VAL A 72 -2.85 -6.72 7.78
C VAL A 72 -2.29 -7.20 6.46
N ILE A 73 -3.16 -7.68 5.56
CA ILE A 73 -2.75 -8.21 4.25
C ILE A 73 -2.28 -7.09 3.32
N ILE A 74 -2.96 -5.95 3.31
CA ILE A 74 -2.61 -4.78 2.49
C ILE A 74 -1.28 -4.17 2.95
N LEU A 75 -1.06 -4.01 4.25
CA LEU A 75 0.21 -3.51 4.79
C LEU A 75 1.36 -4.51 4.58
N PHE A 76 1.08 -5.81 4.67
CA PHE A 76 2.05 -6.84 4.35
C PHE A 76 2.50 -6.75 2.88
N GLU A 77 1.55 -6.63 1.97
CA GLU A 77 1.84 -6.49 0.55
C GLU A 77 2.61 -5.19 0.27
N GLY A 78 2.16 -4.05 0.81
CA GLY A 78 2.82 -2.76 0.66
C GLY A 78 4.26 -2.78 1.18
N GLY A 79 4.48 -3.30 2.39
CA GLY A 79 5.82 -3.43 2.97
C GLY A 79 6.75 -4.36 2.17
N MET A 80 6.21 -5.41 1.55
CA MET A 80 6.98 -6.29 0.66
C MET A 80 7.43 -5.57 -0.63
N GLN A 81 6.61 -4.67 -1.17
CA GLN A 81 6.95 -3.87 -2.35
C GLN A 81 7.99 -2.79 -2.04
N THR A 82 8.00 -2.29 -0.80
CA THR A 82 8.90 -1.24 -0.35
C THR A 82 10.38 -1.64 -0.46
N LYS A 83 11.16 -0.89 -1.25
CA LYS A 83 12.61 -1.10 -1.38
C LYS A 83 13.37 -0.33 -0.30
N TRP A 84 14.13 -1.04 0.53
CA TRP A 84 14.94 -0.45 1.59
C TRP A 84 15.96 0.56 1.07
N THR A 85 16.53 0.33 -0.12
CA THR A 85 17.46 1.27 -0.77
C THR A 85 16.83 2.62 -1.07
N THR A 86 15.52 2.66 -1.32
CA THR A 86 14.76 3.88 -1.65
C THR A 86 14.22 4.55 -0.39
N VAL A 87 13.81 3.76 0.62
CA VAL A 87 13.25 4.30 1.88
C VAL A 87 14.32 4.75 2.86
N ARG A 88 15.48 4.07 2.95
CA ARG A 88 16.55 4.39 3.91
C ARG A 88 16.92 5.90 3.96
N PRO A 89 17.06 6.63 2.83
CA PRO A 89 17.35 8.06 2.84
C PRO A 89 16.24 8.93 3.45
N VAL A 90 14.98 8.45 3.46
CA VAL A 90 13.79 9.21 3.87
C VAL A 90 13.13 8.66 5.14
N VAL A 91 13.72 7.67 5.83
CA VAL A 91 13.18 7.11 7.08
C VAL A 91 12.94 8.20 8.14
N ALA A 92 13.91 9.07 8.38
CA ALA A 92 13.81 10.10 9.41
C ALA A 92 12.63 11.08 9.17
N PRO A 93 12.49 11.72 8.00
CA PRO A 93 11.33 12.59 7.75
C PRO A 93 10.00 11.81 7.74
N SER A 94 9.99 10.57 7.24
CA SER A 94 8.78 9.74 7.19
C SER A 94 8.29 9.36 8.59
N LEU A 95 9.20 9.00 9.51
CA LEU A 95 8.86 8.69 10.90
C LEU A 95 8.31 9.91 11.64
N ILE A 96 8.87 11.10 11.41
CA ILE A 96 8.37 12.34 12.05
C ILE A 96 6.99 12.69 11.51
N LEU A 97 6.76 12.57 10.20
CA LEU A 97 5.44 12.74 9.60
C LEU A 97 4.42 11.73 10.17
N ALA A 98 4.80 10.47 10.28
CA ALA A 98 3.95 9.39 10.79
C ALA A 98 3.65 9.46 12.30
N THR A 99 4.48 10.17 13.09
CA THR A 99 4.31 10.29 14.54
C THR A 99 3.86 11.70 14.93
N VAL A 100 4.79 12.67 14.86
CA VAL A 100 4.54 14.08 15.19
C VAL A 100 3.53 14.68 14.23
N GLY A 101 3.61 14.38 12.93
CA GLY A 101 2.65 14.88 11.94
C GLY A 101 1.23 14.38 12.22
N VAL A 102 1.07 13.11 12.61
CA VAL A 102 -0.23 12.55 13.03
C VAL A 102 -0.72 13.25 14.30
N LEU A 103 0.12 13.37 15.34
CA LEU A 103 -0.24 14.08 16.58
C LEU A 103 -0.69 15.52 16.34
N LEU A 104 0.05 16.27 15.51
CA LEU A 104 -0.29 17.64 15.14
C LEU A 104 -1.61 17.70 14.36
N THR A 105 -1.80 16.78 13.41
CA THR A 105 -3.06 16.68 12.65
C THR A 105 -4.22 16.39 13.60
N THR A 106 -4.07 15.42 14.50
CA THR A 106 -5.05 15.06 15.51
C THR A 106 -5.40 16.24 16.42
N ALA A 107 -4.41 16.97 16.93
CA ALA A 107 -4.65 18.13 17.78
C ALA A 107 -5.40 19.25 17.04
N LEU A 108 -5.00 19.57 15.81
CA LEU A 108 -5.65 20.63 15.02
C LEU A 108 -7.07 20.27 14.62
N VAL A 109 -7.28 19.03 14.18
CA VAL A 109 -8.61 18.54 13.82
C VAL A 109 -9.50 18.41 15.05
N SER A 110 -8.94 18.03 16.21
CA SER A 110 -9.68 17.98 17.47
C SER A 110 -10.32 19.31 17.82
N VAL A 111 -9.56 20.40 17.74
CA VAL A 111 -10.07 21.78 17.98
C VAL A 111 -11.24 22.09 17.05
N ALA A 112 -11.14 21.74 15.77
CA ALA A 112 -12.23 21.91 14.83
C ALA A 112 -13.43 21.01 15.15
N ALA A 113 -13.20 19.74 15.48
CA ALA A 113 -14.24 18.78 15.81
C ALA A 113 -15.04 19.21 17.05
N MET A 114 -14.38 19.71 18.09
CA MET A 114 -15.06 20.25 19.27
C MET A 114 -16.03 21.38 18.91
N MET A 115 -15.59 22.32 18.07
CA MET A 115 -16.43 23.47 17.69
C MET A 115 -17.56 23.09 16.73
N ILE A 116 -17.32 22.14 15.82
CA ILE A 116 -18.24 21.80 14.72
C ILE A 116 -19.23 20.70 15.14
N LEU A 117 -18.76 19.70 15.88
CA LEU A 117 -19.57 18.56 16.33
C LEU A 117 -20.20 18.80 17.71
N ASN A 118 -19.77 19.84 18.43
CA ASN A 118 -20.19 20.16 19.80
C ASN A 118 -19.91 19.01 20.78
N VAL A 119 -18.67 18.53 20.76
CA VAL A 119 -18.19 17.37 21.53
C VAL A 119 -17.13 17.76 22.56
N THR A 120 -16.88 16.89 23.54
CA THR A 120 -15.84 17.12 24.55
C THR A 120 -14.43 17.11 23.95
N TRP A 121 -13.43 17.58 24.72
CA TRP A 121 -12.01 17.55 24.30
C TRP A 121 -11.53 16.16 23.92
N LEU A 122 -11.93 15.15 24.69
CA LEU A 122 -11.45 13.79 24.51
C LEU A 122 -12.09 13.13 23.29
N GLU A 123 -13.37 13.42 23.06
CA GLU A 123 -14.08 13.06 21.83
C GLU A 123 -13.52 13.76 20.58
N GLY A 124 -13.18 15.05 20.69
CA GLY A 124 -12.51 15.77 19.60
C GLY A 124 -11.15 15.16 19.28
N LEU A 125 -10.36 14.81 20.29
CA LEU A 125 -9.09 14.10 20.12
C LEU A 125 -9.30 12.73 19.47
N LEU A 126 -10.33 11.98 19.89
CA LEU A 126 -10.67 10.69 19.29
C LEU A 126 -11.01 10.87 17.80
N PHE A 127 -11.86 11.83 17.47
CA PHE A 127 -12.20 12.14 16.07
C PHE A 127 -10.94 12.50 15.26
N GLY A 128 -10.08 13.36 15.81
CA GLY A 128 -8.82 13.76 15.19
C GLY A 128 -7.82 12.60 15.04
N ALA A 129 -7.82 11.62 15.94
CA ALA A 129 -6.99 10.42 15.85
C ALA A 129 -7.47 9.51 14.71
N ILE A 130 -8.79 9.31 14.61
CA ILE A 130 -9.42 8.49 13.58
C ILE A 130 -9.10 9.02 12.18
N VAL A 131 -9.29 10.32 11.94
CA VAL A 131 -8.98 10.92 10.62
C VAL A 131 -7.50 11.29 10.44
N GLY A 132 -6.66 11.02 11.45
CA GLY A 132 -5.24 11.36 11.46
C GLY A 132 -4.41 10.54 10.47
N SER A 133 -4.86 9.33 10.10
CA SER A 133 -4.13 8.46 9.17
C SER A 133 -4.36 8.79 7.69
N THR A 134 -3.32 8.64 6.86
CA THR A 134 -3.33 8.79 5.40
C THR A 134 -3.06 7.47 4.71
N ASP A 135 -3.60 7.27 3.50
CA ASP A 135 -3.50 6.03 2.73
C ASP A 135 -2.68 6.22 1.44
N ALA A 136 -1.46 5.67 1.42
CA ALA A 136 -0.58 5.70 0.27
C ALA A 136 -1.08 4.80 -0.88
N ALA A 137 -1.80 3.71 -0.60
CA ALA A 137 -2.34 2.86 -1.66
C ALA A 137 -3.37 3.66 -2.49
N ALA A 138 -4.19 4.48 -1.85
CA ALA A 138 -5.08 5.42 -2.52
C ALA A 138 -4.33 6.46 -3.35
N VAL A 139 -3.28 7.06 -2.79
CA VAL A 139 -2.40 8.03 -3.46
C VAL A 139 -1.77 7.42 -4.72
N PHE A 140 -1.16 6.25 -4.61
CA PHE A 140 -0.46 5.58 -5.71
C PHE A 140 -1.41 5.00 -6.75
N ALA A 141 -2.60 4.54 -6.35
CA ALA A 141 -3.63 4.16 -7.30
C ALA A 141 -4.01 5.32 -8.23
N SER A 142 -4.10 6.55 -7.70
CA SER A 142 -4.33 7.76 -8.51
C SER A 142 -3.12 8.19 -9.33
N LEU A 143 -1.90 7.91 -8.86
CA LEU A 143 -0.64 8.32 -9.47
C LEU A 143 0.02 7.27 -10.37
N LYS A 144 -0.63 6.12 -10.60
CA LYS A 144 -0.05 4.94 -11.30
C LYS A 144 0.61 5.22 -12.65
N ASN A 145 0.20 6.29 -13.36
CA ASN A 145 0.74 6.69 -14.66
C ASN A 145 1.73 7.86 -14.60
N GLN A 146 2.05 8.35 -13.40
CA GLN A 146 2.92 9.50 -13.17
C GLN A 146 4.26 9.04 -12.62
N ASN A 147 5.34 9.55 -13.19
CA ASN A 147 6.68 9.28 -12.69
C ASN A 147 7.07 10.38 -11.70
N ILE A 148 6.73 10.23 -10.41
CA ILE A 148 7.09 11.21 -9.38
C ILE A 148 8.55 11.02 -9.00
N LYS A 149 9.21 12.07 -8.49
CA LYS A 149 10.53 11.96 -7.86
C LYS A 149 10.54 10.83 -6.81
N ASP A 150 11.51 9.91 -6.93
CA ASP A 150 11.62 8.72 -6.07
C ASP A 150 11.62 9.05 -4.56
N ASN A 151 12.24 10.16 -4.14
CA ASN A 151 12.24 10.56 -2.73
C ASN A 151 10.86 10.94 -2.19
N LEU A 152 9.98 11.52 -3.02
CA LEU A 152 8.61 11.88 -2.62
C LEU A 152 7.75 10.63 -2.51
N GLU A 153 7.84 9.75 -3.52
CA GLU A 153 7.17 8.45 -3.52
C GLU A 153 7.57 7.64 -2.29
N ALA A 154 8.87 7.47 -2.03
CA ALA A 154 9.35 6.75 -0.86
C ALA A 154 8.96 7.41 0.48
N THR A 155 8.89 8.74 0.55
CA THR A 155 8.45 9.44 1.77
C THR A 155 6.97 9.17 2.03
N LEU A 156 6.12 9.25 1.01
CA LEU A 156 4.68 9.01 1.14
C LEU A 156 4.38 7.54 1.46
N GLU A 157 5.10 6.61 0.85
CA GLU A 157 5.00 5.18 1.12
C GLU A 157 5.39 4.85 2.57
N ALA A 158 6.55 5.33 3.02
CA ALA A 158 7.03 5.08 4.37
C ALA A 158 6.19 5.81 5.44
N GLU A 159 5.70 7.02 5.15
CA GLU A 159 4.76 7.73 6.02
C GLU A 159 3.48 6.92 6.21
N SER A 160 2.85 6.47 5.12
CA SER A 160 1.60 5.72 5.19
C SER A 160 1.74 4.32 5.76
N GLY A 161 2.89 3.66 5.61
CA GLY A 161 3.12 2.36 6.27
C GLY A 161 3.24 2.48 7.79
N THR A 162 3.63 3.66 8.30
CA THR A 162 3.94 3.85 9.72
C THR A 162 2.90 4.68 10.48
N ASN A 163 2.11 5.52 9.79
CA ASN A 163 1.09 6.35 10.40
C ASN A 163 -0.13 5.55 10.90
N ASP A 164 -0.48 4.44 10.25
CA ASP A 164 -1.61 3.57 10.58
C ASP A 164 -1.49 2.99 11.99
N PRO A 165 -0.34 2.38 12.37
CA PRO A 165 -0.03 2.04 13.75
C PRO A 165 -0.24 3.19 14.73
N MET A 166 0.19 4.41 14.38
CA MET A 166 0.07 5.57 15.27
C MET A 166 -1.37 6.02 15.45
N ALA A 167 -2.14 6.10 14.37
CA ALA A 167 -3.55 6.45 14.41
C ALA A 167 -4.37 5.40 15.17
N MET A 168 -4.05 4.12 14.99
CA MET A 168 -4.66 3.03 15.74
C MET A 168 -4.35 3.12 17.23
N PHE A 169 -3.08 3.32 17.60
CA PHE A 169 -2.66 3.52 19.00
C PHE A 169 -3.46 4.65 19.66
N LEU A 170 -3.50 5.82 19.01
CA LEU A 170 -4.25 6.98 19.52
C LEU A 170 -5.75 6.68 19.63
N THR A 171 -6.34 6.05 18.63
CA THR A 171 -7.78 5.73 18.62
C THR A 171 -8.14 4.77 19.75
N ILE A 172 -7.43 3.65 19.87
CA ILE A 172 -7.70 2.65 20.90
C ILE A 172 -7.47 3.24 22.29
N GLY A 173 -6.34 3.92 22.49
CA GLY A 173 -6.02 4.54 23.79
C GLY A 173 -7.03 5.63 24.19
N LEU A 174 -7.55 6.41 23.23
CA LEU A 174 -8.58 7.41 23.51
C LEU A 174 -9.95 6.76 23.78
N VAL A 175 -10.33 5.71 23.05
CA VAL A 175 -11.55 4.94 23.37
C VAL A 175 -11.45 4.36 24.77
N GLU A 176 -10.34 3.74 25.12
CA GLU A 176 -10.09 3.18 26.46
C GLU A 176 -10.17 4.26 27.55
N TRP A 177 -9.59 5.43 27.30
CA TRP A 177 -9.68 6.57 28.22
C TRP A 177 -11.14 7.01 28.42
N ILE A 178 -11.94 7.13 27.35
CA ILE A 178 -13.37 7.47 27.45
C ILE A 178 -14.12 6.42 28.28
N THR A 179 -13.86 5.14 28.05
CA THR A 179 -14.66 4.04 28.62
C THR A 179 -14.27 3.71 30.06
N PHE A 180 -12.97 3.68 30.39
CA PHE A 180 -12.47 3.15 31.67
C PHE A 180 -11.78 4.20 32.55
N GLY A 181 -11.54 5.40 32.03
CA GLY A 181 -10.70 6.41 32.69
C GLY A 181 -9.22 6.10 32.45
N GLY A 182 -8.54 6.97 31.71
CA GLY A 182 -7.21 6.70 31.17
C GLY A 182 -6.11 6.72 32.21
N GLU A 183 -4.99 6.11 31.83
CA GLU A 183 -3.73 6.27 32.55
C GLU A 183 -3.22 7.71 32.44
N GLY A 184 -2.49 8.20 33.45
CA GLY A 184 -1.86 9.51 33.37
C GLY A 184 -0.90 9.62 32.17
N PHE A 185 -0.55 10.84 31.77
CA PHE A 185 0.31 11.11 30.58
C PHE A 185 1.57 10.23 30.49
N PHE A 186 2.21 9.94 31.63
CA PHE A 186 3.38 9.06 31.68
C PHE A 186 3.09 7.60 31.33
N GLY A 187 1.90 7.09 31.67
CA GLY A 187 1.42 5.77 31.25
C GLY A 187 1.23 5.69 29.75
N LEU A 188 0.63 6.71 29.14
CA LEU A 188 0.44 6.80 27.69
C LEU A 188 1.77 6.85 26.92
N VAL A 189 2.77 7.57 27.43
CA VAL A 189 4.12 7.57 26.82
C VAL A 189 4.78 6.20 26.98
N GLY A 190 4.63 5.56 28.15
CA GLY A 190 5.14 4.21 28.41
C GLY A 190 4.52 3.16 27.48
N SER A 191 3.20 3.16 27.33
CA SER A 191 2.46 2.26 26.45
C SER A 191 2.78 2.52 24.99
N PHE A 192 2.96 3.78 24.57
CA PHE A 192 3.45 4.12 23.23
C PHE A 192 4.82 3.50 22.95
N LEU A 193 5.79 3.70 23.86
CA LEU A 193 7.15 3.17 23.70
C LEU A 193 7.14 1.63 23.67
N TRP A 194 6.32 0.99 24.50
CA TRP A 194 6.13 -0.45 24.48
C TRP A 194 5.53 -0.92 23.15
N GLN A 195 4.41 -0.33 22.73
CA GLN A 195 3.68 -0.74 21.55
C GLN A 195 4.50 -0.59 20.27
N MET A 196 5.14 0.56 20.09
CA MET A 196 5.95 0.85 18.91
C MET A 196 7.30 0.15 18.97
N GLY A 197 7.96 0.17 20.12
CA GLY A 197 9.28 -0.45 20.30
C GLY A 197 9.22 -1.97 20.15
N MET A 198 8.29 -2.62 20.83
CA MET A 198 8.10 -4.07 20.73
C MET A 198 7.57 -4.47 19.34
N GLY A 199 6.67 -3.68 18.74
CA GLY A 199 6.22 -3.88 17.36
C GLY A 199 7.38 -3.86 16.36
N LEU A 200 8.28 -2.88 16.47
CA LEU A 200 9.48 -2.78 15.63
C LEU A 200 10.44 -3.96 15.83
N VAL A 201 10.80 -4.27 17.08
CA VAL A 201 11.74 -5.35 17.40
C VAL A 201 11.20 -6.71 16.97
N ALA A 202 9.93 -6.99 17.29
CA ALA A 202 9.29 -8.24 16.91
C ALA A 202 9.11 -8.36 15.40
N GLY A 203 8.74 -7.27 14.72
CA GLY A 203 8.65 -7.24 13.26
C GLY A 203 9.99 -7.56 12.57
N LEU A 204 11.09 -6.99 13.05
CA LEU A 204 12.43 -7.31 12.53
C LEU A 204 12.80 -8.78 12.77
N ALA A 205 12.57 -9.28 13.98
CA ALA A 205 12.89 -10.65 14.35
C ALA A 205 12.05 -11.67 13.55
N LEU A 206 10.74 -11.46 13.49
CA LEU A 206 9.81 -12.36 12.80
C LEU A 206 9.95 -12.27 11.29
N GLY A 207 10.23 -11.09 10.72
CA GLY A 207 10.57 -10.94 9.31
C GLY A 207 11.84 -11.71 8.94
N TRP A 208 12.88 -11.66 9.77
CA TRP A 208 14.09 -12.45 9.58
C TRP A 208 13.83 -13.96 9.66
N VAL A 209 13.06 -14.40 10.67
CA VAL A 209 12.65 -15.80 10.83
C VAL A 209 11.81 -16.26 9.62
N ALA A 210 10.91 -15.42 9.11
CA ALA A 210 10.10 -15.72 7.95
C ALA A 210 10.96 -15.90 6.70
N SER A 211 11.85 -14.95 6.39
CA SER A 211 12.78 -15.05 5.25
C SER A 211 13.66 -16.29 5.34
N TRP A 212 14.20 -16.59 6.53
CA TRP A 212 15.01 -17.79 6.76
C TRP A 212 14.19 -19.07 6.54
N SER A 213 12.96 -19.13 7.07
CA SER A 213 12.08 -20.29 6.96
C SER A 213 11.66 -20.53 5.52
N ILE A 214 11.27 -19.47 4.80
CA ILE A 214 10.90 -19.52 3.37
C ILE A 214 12.05 -20.07 2.53
N ASN A 215 13.30 -19.70 2.83
CA ASN A 215 14.46 -20.16 2.06
C ASN A 215 14.95 -21.56 2.44
N ARG A 216 14.59 -22.05 3.64
CA ARG A 216 14.99 -23.36 4.15
C ARG A 216 13.96 -24.45 3.88
N VAL A 217 12.68 -24.08 3.82
CA VAL A 217 11.61 -25.05 3.58
C VAL A 217 11.69 -25.54 2.14
N ASN A 218 11.64 -26.84 1.95
CA ASN A 218 11.56 -27.45 0.62
C ASN A 218 10.14 -27.97 0.41
N LEU A 219 9.25 -27.08 -0.04
CA LEU A 219 7.86 -27.44 -0.31
C LEU A 219 7.74 -28.05 -1.71
N ASP A 220 6.96 -29.12 -1.82
CA ASP A 220 6.76 -29.85 -3.10
C ASP A 220 6.05 -28.99 -4.16
N SER A 221 5.28 -27.98 -3.74
CA SER A 221 4.56 -27.07 -4.63
C SER A 221 4.99 -25.62 -4.41
N GLY A 222 5.41 -24.95 -5.50
CA GLY A 222 5.75 -23.53 -5.51
C GLY A 222 4.58 -22.63 -5.04
N GLY A 223 3.34 -23.06 -5.24
CA GLY A 223 2.14 -22.33 -4.80
C GLY A 223 1.95 -22.27 -3.28
N LEU A 224 2.67 -23.08 -2.50
CA LEU A 224 2.61 -23.04 -1.04
C LEU A 224 3.51 -21.94 -0.46
N TYR A 225 4.52 -21.45 -1.17
CA TYR A 225 5.41 -20.38 -0.70
C TYR A 225 4.67 -19.05 -0.45
N PRO A 226 3.79 -18.57 -1.35
CA PRO A 226 2.99 -17.38 -1.09
C PRO A 226 2.08 -17.52 0.12
N VAL A 227 1.43 -18.68 0.27
CA VAL A 227 0.56 -18.99 1.41
C VAL A 227 1.37 -19.01 2.71
N PHE A 228 2.60 -19.54 2.68
CA PHE A 228 3.49 -19.55 3.83
C PHE A 228 3.93 -18.14 4.24
N ALA A 229 4.27 -17.28 3.27
CA ALA A 229 4.58 -15.87 3.52
C ALA A 229 3.39 -15.11 4.12
N LEU A 230 2.18 -15.31 3.57
CA LEU A 230 0.93 -14.75 4.11
C LEU A 230 0.66 -15.27 5.54
N GLY A 231 0.93 -16.54 5.80
CA GLY A 231 0.85 -17.14 7.13
C GLY A 231 1.75 -16.43 8.14
N PHE A 232 2.98 -16.08 7.76
CA PHE A 232 3.87 -15.27 8.61
C PHE A 232 3.34 -13.86 8.86
N ALA A 233 2.65 -13.23 7.90
CA ALA A 233 2.03 -11.94 8.11
C ALA A 233 0.96 -12.00 9.22
N LEU A 234 0.01 -12.93 9.10
CA LEU A 234 -1.07 -13.13 10.07
C LEU A 234 -0.53 -13.58 11.44
N PHE A 235 0.48 -14.45 11.44
CA PHE A 235 1.16 -14.89 12.67
C PHE A 235 1.87 -13.73 13.38
N THR A 236 2.59 -12.89 12.62
CA THR A 236 3.29 -11.72 13.15
C THR A 236 2.33 -10.74 13.80
N TYR A 237 1.22 -10.43 13.11
CA TYR A 237 0.16 -9.60 13.69
C TYR A 237 -0.33 -10.17 15.02
N SER A 238 -0.74 -11.45 15.01
CA SER A 238 -1.40 -12.09 16.13
C SER A 238 -0.50 -12.19 17.36
N VAL A 239 0.74 -12.67 17.20
CA VAL A 239 1.68 -12.85 18.33
C VAL A 239 2.07 -11.53 18.96
N VAL A 240 2.29 -10.49 18.14
CA VAL A 240 2.66 -9.17 18.65
C VAL A 240 1.49 -8.49 19.33
N SER A 241 0.29 -8.57 18.75
CA SER A 241 -0.92 -8.02 19.37
C SER A 241 -1.30 -8.71 20.69
N LEU A 242 -1.00 -10.00 20.86
CA LEU A 242 -1.17 -10.70 22.14
C LEU A 242 -0.26 -10.16 23.26
N SER A 243 0.84 -9.49 22.91
CA SER A 243 1.75 -8.83 23.86
C SER A 243 1.38 -7.36 24.09
N GLU A 244 0.15 -6.96 23.69
CA GLU A 244 -0.34 -5.59 23.72
C GLU A 244 0.58 -4.62 22.95
N ALA A 245 1.25 -5.10 21.91
CA ALA A 245 2.12 -4.31 21.05
C ALA A 245 1.50 -4.06 19.66
N SER A 246 2.07 -3.13 18.88
CA SER A 246 1.51 -2.77 17.58
C SER A 246 1.73 -3.87 16.54
N GLY A 247 0.72 -4.73 16.37
CA GLY A 247 0.73 -5.81 15.38
C GLY A 247 0.84 -5.29 13.94
N LEU A 248 0.19 -4.17 13.61
CA LEU A 248 0.28 -3.56 12.27
C LEU A 248 1.71 -3.11 11.95
N LEU A 249 2.38 -2.44 12.90
CA LEU A 249 3.77 -2.02 12.73
C LEU A 249 4.68 -3.23 12.54
N ALA A 250 4.48 -4.28 13.35
CA ALA A 250 5.27 -5.49 13.25
C ALA A 250 5.11 -6.18 11.89
N VAL A 251 3.89 -6.23 11.35
CA VAL A 251 3.63 -6.77 10.00
C VAL A 251 4.32 -5.95 8.93
N TYR A 252 4.18 -4.62 8.95
CA TYR A 252 4.83 -3.75 7.96
C TYR A 252 6.35 -3.89 7.98
N VAL A 253 6.95 -3.92 9.18
CA VAL A 253 8.39 -4.10 9.36
C VAL A 253 8.83 -5.51 8.92
N ALA A 254 8.09 -6.55 9.29
CA ALA A 254 8.39 -7.93 8.86
C ALA A 254 8.31 -8.07 7.34
N ALA A 255 7.29 -7.47 6.73
CA ALA A 255 7.11 -7.41 5.27
C ALA A 255 8.28 -6.69 4.58
N LEU A 256 8.74 -5.57 5.13
CA LEU A 256 9.91 -4.86 4.62
C LEU A 256 11.17 -5.73 4.67
N VAL A 257 11.38 -6.50 5.74
CA VAL A 257 12.49 -7.46 5.83
C VAL A 257 12.35 -8.58 4.79
N ILE A 258 11.16 -9.16 4.65
CA ILE A 258 10.86 -10.22 3.69
C ILE A 258 11.08 -9.74 2.25
N GLY A 259 10.50 -8.60 1.89
CA GLY A 259 10.55 -8.06 0.52
C GLY A 259 11.94 -7.66 0.03
N ASN A 260 12.84 -7.33 0.98
CA ASN A 260 14.23 -6.97 0.73
C ASN A 260 15.22 -8.14 0.92
N SER A 261 14.73 -9.35 1.20
CA SER A 261 15.54 -10.57 1.26
C SER A 261 15.57 -11.29 -0.09
N ASP A 262 16.64 -12.04 -0.37
CA ASP A 262 16.70 -12.95 -1.52
C ASP A 262 15.84 -14.20 -1.21
N LEU A 263 14.62 -14.25 -1.74
CA LEU A 263 13.64 -15.31 -1.44
C LEU A 263 13.55 -16.39 -2.52
N THR A 264 13.40 -17.64 -2.10
CA THR A 264 12.92 -18.73 -2.97
C THR A 264 11.49 -18.44 -3.44
N TYR A 265 11.19 -18.65 -4.72
CA TYR A 265 9.88 -18.35 -5.34
C TYR A 265 9.41 -16.89 -5.19
N ARG A 266 10.35 -15.92 -5.12
CA ARG A 266 10.05 -14.49 -4.95
C ARG A 266 8.91 -13.98 -5.83
N HIS A 267 8.95 -14.21 -7.14
CA HIS A 267 7.91 -13.71 -8.04
C HIS A 267 6.53 -14.29 -7.74
N SER A 268 6.44 -15.59 -7.41
CA SER A 268 5.16 -16.21 -7.02
C SER A 268 4.62 -15.59 -5.74
N ILE A 269 5.48 -15.38 -4.73
CA ILE A 269 5.09 -14.73 -3.46
C ILE A 269 4.56 -13.32 -3.74
N PHE A 270 5.30 -12.51 -4.48
CA PHE A 270 4.91 -11.13 -4.77
C PHE A 270 3.61 -11.05 -5.58
N ARG A 271 3.49 -11.81 -6.68
CA ARG A 271 2.29 -11.76 -7.54
C ARG A 271 1.03 -12.26 -6.86
N PHE A 272 1.14 -13.32 -6.07
CA PHE A 272 0.00 -13.84 -5.34
C PHE A 272 -0.44 -12.86 -4.26
N ASN A 273 0.50 -12.32 -3.46
CA ASN A 273 0.15 -11.38 -2.40
C ASN A 273 -0.35 -10.04 -2.98
N GLU A 274 0.17 -9.56 -4.11
CA GLU A 274 -0.37 -8.41 -4.86
C GLU A 274 -1.84 -8.64 -5.22
N GLY A 275 -2.15 -9.77 -5.88
CA GLY A 275 -3.53 -10.11 -6.25
C GLY A 275 -4.45 -10.29 -5.04
N PHE A 276 -3.93 -10.86 -3.95
CA PHE A 276 -4.68 -11.08 -2.72
C PHE A 276 -4.94 -9.76 -1.96
N ALA A 277 -3.98 -8.83 -1.93
CA ALA A 277 -4.18 -7.49 -1.37
C ALA A 277 -5.25 -6.72 -2.15
N TRP A 278 -5.27 -6.81 -3.48
CA TRP A 278 -6.36 -6.25 -4.31
C TRP A 278 -7.73 -6.83 -3.93
N MET A 279 -7.80 -8.15 -3.75
CA MET A 279 -9.03 -8.82 -3.30
C MET A 279 -9.47 -8.28 -1.94
N MET A 280 -8.56 -8.20 -0.97
CA MET A 280 -8.84 -7.68 0.37
C MET A 280 -9.23 -6.20 0.36
N GLN A 281 -8.65 -5.38 -0.52
CA GLN A 281 -9.01 -3.97 -0.67
C GLN A 281 -10.44 -3.83 -1.20
N ILE A 282 -10.83 -4.62 -2.22
CA ILE A 282 -12.21 -4.66 -2.73
C ILE A 282 -13.16 -5.08 -1.61
N THR A 283 -12.87 -6.21 -0.94
CA THR A 283 -13.70 -6.75 0.14
C THR A 283 -13.89 -5.73 1.27
N MET A 284 -12.80 -5.11 1.73
CA MET A 284 -12.82 -4.11 2.79
C MET A 284 -13.69 -2.91 2.42
N PHE A 285 -13.43 -2.25 1.28
CA PHE A 285 -14.18 -1.04 0.91
C PHE A 285 -15.66 -1.31 0.62
N VAL A 286 -15.99 -2.49 0.06
CA VAL A 286 -17.39 -2.88 -0.11
C VAL A 286 -18.07 -3.09 1.23
N ILE A 287 -17.46 -3.80 2.17
CA ILE A 287 -18.04 -4.04 3.51
C ILE A 287 -18.22 -2.73 4.27
N LEU A 288 -17.25 -1.83 4.18
CA LEU A 288 -17.38 -0.50 4.79
C LEU A 288 -18.47 0.34 4.11
N GLY A 289 -18.67 0.18 2.79
CA GLY A 289 -19.82 0.77 2.09
C GLY A 289 -21.16 0.15 2.48
N LEU A 290 -21.20 -1.15 2.79
CA LEU A 290 -22.39 -1.85 3.29
C LEU A 290 -22.75 -1.42 4.72
N LEU A 291 -21.76 -1.09 5.54
CA LEU A 291 -21.96 -0.63 6.92
C LEU A 291 -22.58 0.78 7.00
N VAL A 292 -22.49 1.56 5.93
CA VAL A 292 -23.03 2.92 5.89
C VAL A 292 -24.48 2.91 5.40
N PHE A 293 -25.30 3.70 6.07
CA PHE A 293 -26.67 4.02 5.69
C PHE A 293 -26.72 5.37 4.94
N PRO A 294 -26.78 5.39 3.59
CA PRO A 294 -26.90 6.60 2.79
C PRO A 294 -27.92 7.63 3.30
N VAL A 295 -29.07 7.20 3.82
CA VAL A 295 -30.10 8.12 4.33
C VAL A 295 -29.58 8.92 5.53
N GLN A 296 -28.79 8.28 6.41
CA GLN A 296 -28.17 8.94 7.56
C GLN A 296 -26.95 9.77 7.13
N LEU A 297 -26.16 9.26 6.19
CA LEU A 297 -24.94 9.92 5.71
C LEU A 297 -25.23 11.24 4.98
N PHE A 298 -26.22 11.25 4.09
CA PHE A 298 -26.54 12.42 3.25
C PHE A 298 -27.54 13.38 3.90
N THR A 299 -27.66 13.35 5.24
CA THR A 299 -28.38 14.37 5.99
C THR A 299 -27.60 15.70 5.93
N PHE A 300 -28.32 16.83 5.81
CA PHE A 300 -27.71 18.16 5.75
C PHE A 300 -26.71 18.42 6.88
N ASP A 301 -27.04 17.94 8.09
CA ASP A 301 -26.17 18.06 9.28
C ASP A 301 -24.81 17.36 9.11
N VAL A 302 -24.79 16.11 8.64
CA VAL A 302 -23.56 15.35 8.40
C VAL A 302 -22.76 15.94 7.25
N ILE A 303 -23.43 16.32 6.15
CA ILE A 303 -22.77 16.88 4.96
C ILE A 303 -22.01 18.16 5.30
N TRP A 304 -22.65 19.14 5.95
CA TRP A 304 -21.98 20.43 6.18
C TRP A 304 -20.84 20.28 7.21
N ARG A 305 -21.02 19.50 8.28
CA ARG A 305 -19.98 19.19 9.27
C ARG A 305 -18.80 18.47 8.61
N GLY A 306 -19.10 17.47 7.79
CA GLY A 306 -18.12 16.67 7.05
C GLY A 306 -17.33 17.51 6.05
N ILE A 307 -17.99 18.36 5.25
CA ILE A 307 -17.32 19.28 4.32
C ILE A 307 -16.39 20.23 5.08
N LEU A 308 -16.88 20.86 6.15
CA LEU A 308 -16.09 21.84 6.91
C LEU A 308 -14.85 21.18 7.53
N LEU A 309 -15.01 20.01 8.15
CA LEU A 309 -13.90 19.24 8.71
C LEU A 309 -12.93 18.76 7.63
N ALA A 310 -13.42 18.31 6.47
CA ALA A 310 -12.59 17.91 5.35
C ALA A 310 -11.76 19.10 4.82
N ILE A 311 -12.35 20.29 4.70
CA ILE A 311 -11.64 21.51 4.28
C ILE A 311 -10.56 21.87 5.31
N ILE A 312 -10.89 21.88 6.60
CA ILE A 312 -9.91 22.18 7.66
C ILE A 312 -8.78 21.15 7.64
N LEU A 313 -9.09 19.87 7.49
CA LEU A 313 -8.11 18.79 7.40
C LEU A 313 -7.16 19.01 6.21
N MET A 314 -7.71 19.26 5.02
CA MET A 314 -6.96 19.37 3.75
C MET A 314 -6.14 20.66 3.64
N PHE A 315 -6.69 21.80 4.06
CA PHE A 315 -6.09 23.12 3.82
C PHE A 315 -5.38 23.70 5.04
N ILE A 316 -5.64 23.21 6.25
CA ILE A 316 -5.07 23.73 7.49
C ILE A 316 -4.27 22.66 8.21
N ALA A 317 -4.94 21.61 8.72
CA ALA A 317 -4.31 20.65 9.62
C ALA A 317 -3.14 19.91 8.95
N ARG A 318 -3.38 19.37 7.75
CA ARG A 318 -2.36 18.61 7.02
C ARG A 318 -1.19 19.49 6.55
N PRO A 319 -1.39 20.66 5.92
CA PRO A 319 -0.30 21.57 5.60
C PRO A 319 0.52 22.00 6.82
N VAL A 320 -0.13 22.39 7.92
CA VAL A 320 0.59 22.78 9.14
C VAL A 320 1.41 21.61 9.68
N ALA A 321 0.82 20.41 9.77
CA ALA A 321 1.52 19.22 10.24
C ALA A 321 2.73 18.88 9.37
N VAL A 322 2.60 18.89 8.04
CA VAL A 322 3.69 18.58 7.11
C VAL A 322 4.77 19.65 7.16
N PHE A 323 4.41 20.93 7.15
CA PHE A 323 5.41 22.01 7.17
C PHE A 323 6.23 22.03 8.45
N LEU A 324 5.61 21.76 9.60
CA LEU A 324 6.30 21.67 10.89
C LEU A 324 7.14 20.39 10.99
N SER A 325 6.62 19.26 10.52
CA SER A 325 7.32 17.96 10.58
C SER A 325 8.51 17.87 9.64
N THR A 326 8.51 18.65 8.54
CA THR A 326 9.57 18.63 7.52
C THR A 326 10.61 19.75 7.70
N ILE A 327 10.57 20.48 8.82
CA ILE A 327 11.60 21.48 9.15
C ILE A 327 12.95 20.77 9.31
N GLY A 328 13.98 21.26 8.63
CA GLY A 328 15.35 20.71 8.71
C GLY A 328 15.65 19.55 7.76
N PHE A 329 14.67 19.02 7.00
CA PHE A 329 14.87 17.86 6.10
C PHE A 329 15.11 18.21 4.63
N GLY A 330 15.33 19.49 4.30
CA GLY A 330 15.73 19.91 2.95
C GLY A 330 14.64 19.87 1.86
N PHE A 331 13.39 19.55 2.19
CA PHE A 331 12.28 19.61 1.23
C PHE A 331 12.02 21.03 0.72
N GLY A 332 11.90 21.19 -0.60
CA GLY A 332 11.49 22.45 -1.22
C GLY A 332 10.03 22.79 -0.95
N LEU A 333 9.64 24.05 -1.17
CA LEU A 333 8.26 24.50 -0.94
C LEU A 333 7.23 23.69 -1.75
N LYS A 334 7.52 23.43 -3.02
CA LYS A 334 6.64 22.65 -3.90
C LYS A 334 6.48 21.21 -3.41
N GLU A 335 7.54 20.63 -2.86
CA GLU A 335 7.54 19.27 -2.32
C GLU A 335 6.69 19.19 -1.05
N ARG A 336 6.83 20.15 -0.13
CA ARG A 336 5.98 20.23 1.08
C ARG A 336 4.51 20.43 0.74
N VAL A 337 4.21 21.31 -0.22
CA VAL A 337 2.83 21.53 -0.70
C VAL A 337 2.27 20.24 -1.31
N PHE A 338 3.06 19.52 -2.09
CA PHE A 338 2.65 18.23 -2.66
C PHE A 338 2.40 17.17 -1.59
N ILE A 339 3.32 16.98 -0.63
CA ILE A 339 3.16 16.02 0.49
C ILE A 339 1.91 16.37 1.33
N SER A 340 1.63 17.67 1.49
CA SER A 340 0.42 18.13 2.18
C SER A 340 -0.85 17.75 1.40
N TRP A 341 -0.86 17.95 0.09
CA TRP A 341 -2.00 17.62 -0.77
C TRP A 341 -2.19 16.12 -0.96
N ALA A 342 -1.10 15.34 -0.95
CA ALA A 342 -1.09 13.90 -1.08
C ALA A 342 -1.55 13.17 0.20
N GLY A 343 -1.98 13.88 1.25
CA GLY A 343 -2.57 13.31 2.46
C GLY A 343 -4.00 12.78 2.27
N LEU A 344 -4.20 11.89 1.29
CA LEU A 344 -5.46 11.22 1.01
C LEU A 344 -5.87 10.33 2.20
N ARG A 345 -7.14 10.41 2.58
CA ARG A 345 -7.71 9.53 3.60
C ARG A 345 -8.31 8.30 2.90
N GLY A 346 -7.99 7.12 3.41
CA GLY A 346 -8.42 5.85 2.84
C GLY A 346 -9.27 5.03 3.78
N ALA A 347 -9.11 3.71 3.74
CA ALA A 347 -9.95 2.79 4.52
C ALA A 347 -9.69 2.83 6.02
N VAL A 348 -8.44 3.09 6.43
CA VAL A 348 -8.02 2.97 7.83
C VAL A 348 -8.86 3.86 8.75
N PRO A 349 -9.07 5.16 8.49
CA PRO A 349 -9.99 5.98 9.28
C PRO A 349 -11.41 5.39 9.41
N ILE A 350 -11.95 4.77 8.36
CA ILE A 350 -13.30 4.18 8.43
C ILE A 350 -13.29 2.94 9.34
N VAL A 351 -12.26 2.09 9.22
CA VAL A 351 -12.09 0.94 10.13
C VAL A 351 -11.89 1.43 11.58
N LEU A 352 -11.08 2.46 11.80
CA LEU A 352 -10.86 3.05 13.13
C LEU A 352 -12.14 3.66 13.72
N ALA A 353 -13.02 4.22 12.90
CA ALA A 353 -14.31 4.73 13.34
C ALA A 353 -15.27 3.65 13.88
N THR A 354 -15.02 2.36 13.58
CA THR A 354 -15.80 1.25 14.13
C THR A 354 -15.47 0.97 15.61
N TYR A 355 -14.28 1.32 16.09
CA TYR A 355 -13.88 1.08 17.48
C TYR A 355 -14.81 1.74 18.51
N PRO A 356 -15.12 3.06 18.41
CA PRO A 356 -16.10 3.66 19.33
C PRO A 356 -17.52 3.09 19.16
N MET A 357 -17.90 2.60 17.98
CA MET A 357 -19.20 1.93 17.78
C MET A 357 -19.26 0.60 18.52
N VAL A 358 -18.19 -0.21 18.41
CA VAL A 358 -18.09 -1.50 19.10
C VAL A 358 -18.00 -1.30 20.62
N ALA A 359 -17.37 -0.23 21.07
CA ALA A 359 -17.33 0.16 22.49
C ALA A 359 -18.68 0.65 23.04
N GLY A 360 -19.72 0.79 22.20
CA GLY A 360 -21.06 1.21 22.62
C GLY A 360 -21.16 2.70 22.95
N TYR A 361 -20.30 3.53 22.38
CA TYR A 361 -20.27 4.96 22.65
C TYR A 361 -21.47 5.68 22.00
N GLU A 362 -22.16 6.56 22.75
CA GLU A 362 -23.45 7.18 22.32
C GLU A 362 -23.33 8.00 21.02
N SER A 363 -22.27 8.78 20.85
CA SER A 363 -22.05 9.59 19.63
C SER A 363 -21.28 8.85 18.52
N SER A 364 -21.09 7.54 18.65
CA SER A 364 -20.29 6.74 17.70
C SER A 364 -20.82 6.75 16.27
N GLN A 365 -22.15 6.71 16.07
CA GLN A 365 -22.75 6.75 14.74
C GLN A 365 -22.50 8.09 14.03
N LEU A 366 -22.58 9.20 14.76
CA LEU A 366 -22.26 10.52 14.22
C LEU A 366 -20.79 10.57 13.79
N PHE A 367 -19.89 10.05 14.64
CA PHE A 367 -18.46 10.01 14.34
C PHE A 367 -18.18 9.19 13.09
N PHE A 368 -18.75 7.99 13.02
CA PHE A 368 -18.63 7.13 11.85
C PHE A 368 -19.12 7.82 10.58
N ASN A 369 -20.33 8.40 10.58
CA ASN A 369 -20.90 9.07 9.42
C ASN A 369 -20.04 10.28 8.97
N VAL A 370 -19.57 11.11 9.91
CA VAL A 370 -18.75 12.28 9.59
C VAL A 370 -17.35 11.86 9.11
N VAL A 371 -16.71 10.88 9.76
CA VAL A 371 -15.41 10.33 9.32
C VAL A 371 -15.53 9.76 7.92
N PHE A 372 -16.56 8.95 7.67
CA PHE A 372 -16.80 8.36 6.35
C PHE A 372 -16.99 9.45 5.29
N PHE A 373 -17.75 10.50 5.61
CA PHE A 373 -17.91 11.64 4.70
C PHE A 373 -16.58 12.36 4.42
N VAL A 374 -15.75 12.58 5.44
CA VAL A 374 -14.42 13.19 5.29
C VAL A 374 -13.53 12.35 4.38
N VAL A 375 -13.56 11.01 4.53
CA VAL A 375 -12.82 10.08 3.67
C VAL A 375 -13.34 10.15 2.23
N LEU A 376 -14.65 10.11 2.04
CA LEU A 376 -15.27 10.21 0.70
C LEU A 376 -14.91 11.53 0.01
N ALA A 377 -15.00 12.65 0.75
CA ALA A 377 -14.63 13.97 0.25
C ALA A 377 -13.14 14.07 -0.10
N SER A 378 -12.25 13.56 0.77
CA SER A 378 -10.81 13.49 0.52
C SER A 378 -10.49 12.67 -0.74
N ALA A 379 -11.07 11.47 -0.86
CA ALA A 379 -10.87 10.60 -2.02
C ALA A 379 -11.38 11.21 -3.32
N LEU A 380 -12.55 11.86 -3.30
CA LEU A 380 -13.11 12.54 -4.48
C LEU A 380 -12.29 13.77 -4.88
N VAL A 381 -11.90 14.62 -3.92
CA VAL A 381 -11.23 15.90 -4.19
C VAL A 381 -9.73 15.69 -4.41
N GLN A 382 -9.01 15.17 -3.42
CA GLN A 382 -7.56 14.98 -3.53
C GLN A 382 -7.23 13.86 -4.52
N GLY A 383 -8.02 12.78 -4.52
CA GLY A 383 -7.72 11.59 -5.32
C GLY A 383 -7.87 11.82 -6.82
N SER A 384 -8.81 12.67 -7.23
CA SER A 384 -8.95 13.06 -8.63
C SER A 384 -7.98 14.16 -9.08
N THR A 385 -7.54 15.02 -8.16
CA THR A 385 -6.70 16.19 -8.48
C THR A 385 -5.20 15.95 -8.30
N ILE A 386 -4.78 14.93 -7.56
CA ILE A 386 -3.37 14.71 -7.18
C ILE A 386 -2.43 14.60 -8.38
N SER A 387 -2.83 13.90 -9.45
CA SER A 387 -2.02 13.74 -10.67
C SER A 387 -1.81 15.07 -11.38
N THR A 388 -2.88 15.85 -11.58
CA THR A 388 -2.80 17.19 -12.17
C THR A 388 -2.01 18.15 -11.27
N PHE A 389 -2.11 18.00 -9.95
CA PHE A 389 -1.40 18.83 -9.00
C PHE A 389 0.11 18.55 -9.03
N ALA A 390 0.52 17.28 -9.12
CA ALA A 390 1.92 16.87 -9.31
C ALA A 390 2.52 17.45 -10.59
N GLU A 391 1.79 17.38 -11.71
CA GLU A 391 2.20 17.96 -12.99
C GLU A 391 2.36 19.48 -12.92
N LYS A 392 1.37 20.20 -12.34
CA LYS A 392 1.43 21.66 -12.18
C LYS A 392 2.60 22.13 -11.32
N LEU A 393 2.98 21.34 -10.31
CA LEU A 393 4.14 21.63 -9.47
C LEU A 393 5.47 21.30 -10.16
N GLY A 394 5.45 20.62 -11.31
CA GLY A 394 6.66 20.17 -12.02
C GLY A 394 7.41 19.10 -11.25
N LEU A 395 6.69 18.22 -10.55
CA LEU A 395 7.25 17.12 -9.76
C LEU A 395 7.22 15.77 -10.50
N THR A 396 6.67 15.76 -11.72
CA THR A 396 6.63 14.59 -12.60
C THR A 396 7.83 14.60 -13.55
N GLY A 397 8.55 13.47 -13.60
CA GLY A 397 9.59 13.18 -14.58
C GLY A 397 9.02 12.63 -15.90
N PRO A 398 9.88 12.37 -16.89
CA PRO A 398 9.44 11.74 -18.14
C PRO A 398 8.76 10.40 -17.84
N LYS A 399 7.71 10.06 -18.62
CA LYS A 399 6.96 8.81 -18.47
C LYS A 399 7.95 7.64 -18.47
N LYS A 400 7.95 6.82 -17.40
CA LYS A 400 8.70 5.56 -17.37
C LYS A 400 8.22 4.72 -18.55
N VAL A 401 9.11 4.41 -19.49
CA VAL A 401 8.85 3.41 -20.53
C VAL A 401 8.57 2.12 -19.78
N THR A 402 7.36 1.58 -19.88
CA THR A 402 7.03 0.28 -19.29
C THR A 402 7.99 -0.74 -19.89
N PRO A 403 8.92 -1.34 -19.12
CA PRO A 403 9.70 -2.44 -19.65
C PRO A 403 8.71 -3.54 -20.05
N PHE A 404 8.98 -4.20 -21.18
CA PHE A 404 8.18 -5.34 -21.59
C PHE A 404 8.31 -6.45 -20.53
N HIS A 405 7.30 -7.31 -20.45
CA HIS A 405 7.16 -8.25 -19.34
C HIS A 405 8.29 -9.27 -19.39
N SER A 406 9.18 -9.25 -18.40
CA SER A 406 10.14 -10.33 -18.19
C SER A 406 9.38 -11.63 -17.90
N LEU A 407 9.41 -12.58 -18.83
CA LEU A 407 8.98 -13.95 -18.62
C LEU A 407 10.01 -14.64 -17.71
N GLU A 408 9.73 -14.74 -16.41
CA GLU A 408 10.42 -15.74 -15.59
C GLU A 408 10.06 -17.12 -16.12
N LEU A 409 11.06 -17.92 -16.50
CA LEU A 409 10.86 -19.36 -16.51
C LEU A 409 10.65 -19.79 -15.06
N VAL A 410 9.40 -20.11 -14.72
CA VAL A 410 9.06 -20.83 -13.49
C VAL A 410 9.60 -22.25 -13.64
N SER A 411 10.91 -22.40 -13.50
CA SER A 411 11.52 -23.67 -13.20
C SER A 411 11.03 -24.07 -11.81
N ILE A 412 10.22 -25.12 -11.79
CA ILE A 412 9.76 -25.83 -10.61
C ILE A 412 11.01 -26.27 -9.82
N GLY A 413 11.49 -25.46 -8.89
CA GLY A 413 12.36 -25.82 -7.73
C GLY A 413 13.69 -26.56 -7.98
N GLN A 414 13.95 -27.04 -9.20
CA GLN A 414 14.97 -28.04 -9.51
C GLN A 414 15.95 -27.57 -10.59
N ALA A 415 15.54 -26.74 -11.56
CA ALA A 415 16.49 -26.22 -12.55
C ALA A 415 17.15 -24.93 -12.04
N ASN A 416 18.47 -24.96 -11.92
CA ASN A 416 19.34 -23.90 -11.40
C ASN A 416 19.60 -22.79 -12.45
N ALA A 417 18.57 -22.41 -13.22
CA ALA A 417 18.64 -21.50 -14.37
C ALA A 417 17.45 -20.53 -14.41
N GLU A 418 17.69 -19.34 -14.95
CA GLU A 418 16.73 -18.21 -15.04
C GLU A 418 16.78 -17.60 -16.46
N ILE A 419 15.65 -17.13 -17.00
CA ILE A 419 15.66 -16.27 -18.20
C ILE A 419 15.70 -14.81 -17.76
N ILE A 420 16.62 -14.05 -18.34
CA ILE A 420 16.72 -12.60 -18.18
C ILE A 420 16.42 -11.88 -19.49
N GLU A 421 15.81 -10.71 -19.38
CA GLU A 421 15.65 -9.75 -20.47
C GLU A 421 16.80 -8.72 -20.39
N TYR A 422 17.49 -8.51 -21.50
CA TYR A 422 18.57 -7.52 -21.59
C TYR A 422 18.35 -6.58 -22.78
N HIS A 423 18.15 -5.30 -22.47
CA HIS A 423 18.17 -4.23 -23.48
C HIS A 423 19.61 -3.88 -23.79
N VAL A 424 20.00 -3.95 -25.06
CA VAL A 424 21.36 -3.66 -25.52
C VAL A 424 21.54 -2.14 -25.68
N PRO A 425 22.36 -1.47 -24.84
CA PRO A 425 22.72 -0.08 -25.04
C PRO A 425 23.48 0.11 -26.36
N GLU A 426 23.31 1.27 -27.02
CA GLU A 426 24.03 1.57 -28.27
C GLU A 426 25.56 1.52 -28.12
N ASP A 427 26.08 1.78 -26.92
CA ASP A 427 27.51 1.83 -26.60
C ASP A 427 28.05 0.50 -26.03
N ALA A 428 27.26 -0.57 -26.01
CA ALA A 428 27.71 -1.86 -25.48
C ALA A 428 28.76 -2.52 -26.39
N ALA A 429 29.72 -3.20 -25.76
CA ALA A 429 30.83 -3.86 -26.47
C ALA A 429 30.38 -5.02 -27.39
N VAL A 430 29.18 -5.56 -27.15
CA VAL A 430 28.57 -6.62 -27.96
C VAL A 430 27.93 -6.12 -29.25
N VAL A 431 27.71 -4.80 -29.40
CA VAL A 431 27.05 -4.21 -30.57
C VAL A 431 27.93 -4.34 -31.81
N GLY A 432 27.38 -4.96 -32.85
CA GLY A 432 28.02 -5.23 -34.14
C GLY A 432 28.81 -6.52 -34.20
N ARG A 433 28.69 -7.41 -33.19
CA ARG A 433 29.28 -8.74 -33.18
C ARG A 433 28.22 -9.82 -33.42
N SER A 434 28.59 -10.91 -34.09
CA SER A 434 27.73 -12.10 -34.19
C SER A 434 27.71 -12.85 -32.86
N LEU A 435 26.68 -13.66 -32.61
CA LEU A 435 26.61 -14.50 -31.42
C LEU A 435 27.79 -15.48 -31.31
N THR A 436 28.35 -15.91 -32.43
CA THR A 436 29.55 -16.78 -32.46
C THR A 436 30.82 -16.05 -32.06
N ASP A 437 30.92 -14.74 -32.32
CA ASP A 437 32.09 -13.92 -31.98
C ASP A 437 32.14 -13.47 -30.50
N ILE A 438 31.10 -13.81 -29.74
CA ILE A 438 30.95 -13.42 -28.34
C ILE A 438 31.18 -14.64 -27.45
N GLU A 439 32.22 -14.58 -26.62
CA GLU A 439 32.48 -15.60 -25.61
C GLU A 439 31.53 -15.44 -24.41
N PHE A 440 30.36 -16.09 -24.50
CA PHE A 440 29.45 -16.21 -23.38
C PHE A 440 30.01 -17.15 -22.30
N PRO A 441 29.70 -16.93 -21.00
CA PRO A 441 29.97 -17.91 -19.95
C PRO A 441 29.33 -19.27 -20.24
N ASP A 442 29.93 -20.34 -19.70
CA ASP A 442 29.31 -21.66 -19.69
C ASP A 442 27.90 -21.58 -19.05
N ASP A 443 26.96 -22.36 -19.59
CA ASP A 443 25.54 -22.39 -19.21
C ASP A 443 24.75 -21.10 -19.53
N VAL A 444 25.04 -20.45 -20.66
CA VAL A 444 24.29 -19.31 -21.21
C VAL A 444 23.75 -19.63 -22.60
N LEU A 445 22.47 -19.34 -22.84
CA LEU A 445 21.81 -19.52 -24.13
C LEU A 445 20.95 -18.30 -24.47
N ILE A 446 21.17 -17.70 -25.64
CA ILE A 446 20.29 -16.66 -26.19
C ILE A 446 19.09 -17.36 -26.84
N ASN A 447 17.88 -17.16 -26.30
CA ASN A 447 16.65 -17.83 -26.75
C ASN A 447 15.90 -17.02 -27.82
N ALA A 448 15.92 -15.69 -27.72
CA ALA A 448 15.24 -14.79 -28.66
C ALA A 448 15.94 -13.44 -28.73
N VAL A 449 15.85 -12.80 -29.91
CA VAL A 449 16.22 -11.40 -30.12
C VAL A 449 14.96 -10.68 -30.61
N ILE A 450 14.56 -9.59 -29.97
CA ILE A 450 13.50 -8.71 -30.47
C ILE A 450 14.16 -7.45 -31.02
N ARG A 451 13.85 -7.12 -32.27
CA ARG A 451 14.34 -5.92 -32.97
C ARG A 451 13.16 -5.22 -33.62
N ASP A 452 12.97 -3.94 -33.32
CA ASP A 452 11.87 -3.12 -33.85
C ASP A 452 10.47 -3.74 -33.65
N GLY A 453 10.31 -4.60 -32.64
CA GLY A 453 9.07 -5.32 -32.33
C GLY A 453 8.95 -6.69 -33.00
N ASP A 454 9.85 -7.06 -33.89
CA ASP A 454 9.86 -8.36 -34.57
C ASP A 454 10.73 -9.39 -33.83
N LEU A 455 10.23 -10.63 -33.77
CA LEU A 455 10.95 -11.76 -33.18
C LEU A 455 11.96 -12.34 -34.18
N ILE A 456 13.23 -12.30 -33.83
CA ILE A 456 14.34 -12.90 -34.56
C ILE A 456 14.80 -14.15 -33.81
N THR A 457 14.80 -15.29 -34.50
CA THR A 457 15.38 -16.53 -33.96
C THR A 457 16.91 -16.43 -33.98
N PRO A 458 17.59 -16.56 -32.82
CA PRO A 458 19.04 -16.43 -32.75
C PRO A 458 19.74 -17.65 -33.33
N TYR A 459 20.67 -17.40 -34.26
CA TYR A 459 21.64 -18.34 -34.78
C TYR A 459 23.05 -17.80 -34.53
N GLY A 460 24.09 -18.61 -34.73
CA GLY A 460 25.48 -18.15 -34.53
C GLY A 460 25.83 -16.88 -35.33
N GLU A 461 25.32 -16.77 -36.55
CA GLU A 461 25.53 -15.63 -37.45
C GLU A 461 24.71 -14.38 -37.08
N THR A 462 23.77 -14.48 -36.13
CA THR A 462 22.92 -13.36 -35.74
C THR A 462 23.77 -12.26 -35.10
N VAL A 463 23.78 -11.09 -35.72
CA VAL A 463 24.50 -9.90 -35.22
C VAL A 463 23.62 -9.15 -34.23
N ILE A 464 24.20 -8.74 -33.10
CA ILE A 464 23.53 -7.91 -32.08
C ILE A 464 23.65 -6.42 -32.46
N HIS A 465 22.52 -5.71 -32.46
CA HIS A 465 22.45 -4.27 -32.71
C HIS A 465 22.12 -3.49 -31.43
N GLY A 466 22.46 -2.20 -31.41
CA GLY A 466 22.01 -1.30 -30.34
C GLY A 466 20.48 -1.16 -30.39
N GLY A 467 19.84 -1.22 -29.23
CA GLY A 467 18.38 -1.22 -29.12
C GLY A 467 17.71 -2.59 -29.17
N ASP A 468 18.45 -3.66 -29.52
CA ASP A 468 17.93 -5.03 -29.45
C ASP A 468 17.54 -5.42 -28.02
N ILE A 469 16.56 -6.32 -27.90
CA ILE A 469 16.19 -6.96 -26.64
C ILE A 469 16.55 -8.45 -26.73
N LEU A 470 17.44 -8.90 -25.84
CA LEU A 470 17.88 -10.30 -25.78
C LEU A 470 17.17 -11.03 -24.63
N TYR A 471 16.56 -12.17 -24.93
CA TYR A 471 16.07 -13.12 -23.92
C TYR A 471 17.13 -14.20 -23.70
N ILE A 472 17.72 -14.23 -22.52
CA ILE A 472 18.91 -15.05 -22.22
C ILE A 472 18.60 -16.02 -21.09
N LEU A 473 18.66 -17.32 -21.36
CA LEU A 473 18.67 -18.36 -20.33
C LEU A 473 20.08 -18.46 -19.73
N VAL A 474 20.21 -18.35 -18.41
CA VAL A 474 21.49 -18.35 -17.70
C VAL A 474 21.41 -19.09 -16.38
N SER A 475 22.43 -19.87 -16.03
CA SER A 475 22.53 -20.47 -14.70
C SER A 475 22.74 -19.40 -13.61
N ARG A 476 22.20 -19.63 -12.41
CA ARG A 476 22.28 -18.65 -11.31
C ARG A 476 23.72 -18.30 -10.91
N LYS A 477 24.67 -19.22 -11.11
CA LYS A 477 26.11 -19.02 -10.87
C LYS A 477 26.76 -18.10 -11.91
N SER A 478 26.33 -18.15 -13.16
CA SER A 478 26.90 -17.39 -14.28
C SER A 478 26.29 -15.98 -14.44
N LEU A 479 25.15 -15.71 -13.81
CA LEU A 479 24.38 -14.47 -13.96
C LEU A 479 25.19 -13.20 -13.64
N LYS A 480 25.98 -13.19 -12.57
CA LYS A 480 26.82 -12.03 -12.20
C LYS A 480 27.94 -11.77 -13.23
N LYS A 481 28.51 -12.84 -13.79
CA LYS A 481 29.54 -12.76 -14.83
C LYS A 481 28.95 -12.26 -16.14
N LEU A 482 27.79 -12.78 -16.53
CA LEU A 482 27.05 -12.34 -17.72
C LEU A 482 26.69 -10.85 -17.66
N LYS A 483 26.11 -10.38 -16.56
CA LYS A 483 25.75 -8.96 -16.38
C LYS A 483 26.97 -8.02 -16.51
N ARG A 484 28.12 -8.43 -15.98
CA ARG A 484 29.36 -7.65 -16.08
C ARG A 484 29.85 -7.58 -17.53
N MET A 485 29.79 -8.69 -18.26
CA MET A 485 30.21 -8.78 -19.65
C MET A 485 29.32 -7.94 -20.58
N LEU A 486 28.00 -8.02 -20.43
CA LEU A 486 27.05 -7.29 -21.27
C LEU A 486 27.14 -5.76 -21.05
N ASN A 487 27.42 -5.33 -19.80
CA ASN A 487 27.55 -3.91 -19.46
C ASN A 487 28.94 -3.30 -19.76
N ASP A 488 29.88 -4.07 -20.34
CA ASP A 488 31.14 -3.50 -20.80
C ASP A 488 30.92 -2.59 -22.03
N LYS A 489 31.50 -1.39 -21.98
CA LYS A 489 31.36 -0.39 -23.04
C LYS A 489 32.40 -0.58 -24.14
N LYS A 490 31.99 -0.27 -25.38
CA LYS A 490 32.85 -0.25 -26.56
C LYS A 490 34.01 0.73 -26.33
N GLY A 491 35.24 0.20 -26.18
CA GLY A 491 36.46 0.99 -26.00
C GLY A 491 37.31 0.71 -24.75
N ARG A 492 36.84 -0.10 -23.79
CA ARG A 492 37.61 -0.35 -22.54
C ARG A 492 38.71 -1.42 -22.64
N ARG A 493 38.75 -2.22 -23.72
CA ARG A 493 39.76 -3.28 -23.95
C ARG A 493 41.01 -2.84 -24.74
N ALA A 494 41.17 -1.55 -25.05
CA ALA A 494 42.31 -1.03 -25.82
C ALA A 494 43.52 -0.56 -24.98
N LYS A 495 43.61 -0.90 -23.70
CA LYS A 495 44.83 -0.71 -22.90
C LYS A 495 45.06 -1.91 -21.98
N GLY A 496 46.09 -2.68 -22.35
CA GLY A 496 47.01 -3.48 -21.52
C GLY A 496 46.44 -4.19 -20.31
#